data_AF-T1G6H7-F1
#
_entry.id   AF-T1G6H7-F1
#
_cell.length_a   1.000
_cell.length_b   1.000
_cell.length_c   1.000
_cell.angle_alpha   90.00
_cell.angle_beta   90.00
_cell.angle_gamma   90.00
#
_symmetry.space_group_name_H-M   'P 1'
#
loop_
_entity.id
_entity.type
_entity.pdbx_description
1 polymer ?
#
loop_
_entity_poly.entity_id
_entity_poly.type
_entity_poly.pdbx_seq_one_letter_code
_entity_poly.pdbx_strand_id
1 'polypeptide(L)'
;MFFLGVGLIDEDTFEIYAGEWKHDRRDGFGVCERSDGTKYEGEWLANRRNGYGVTYYPDGKKEGGQYKDDIFLSDSHNKKWLNGLILARKKRDKEKLASSVAAAQKAAQIASQKSDIANSRFKPIS
;
A
#
# COMPACT_ATOMS: atom_id res chain seq x y z
N MET A 1 -11.61 8.12 5.70
CA MET A 1 -11.30 9.45 5.11
C MET A 1 -10.07 9.30 4.22
N PHE A 2 -9.75 10.21 3.30
CA PHE A 2 -8.57 10.07 2.43
C PHE A 2 -7.67 11.29 2.60
N PHE A 3 -6.38 11.09 2.82
CA PHE A 3 -5.40 12.16 3.02
C PHE A 3 -4.04 11.80 2.47
N LEU A 4 -3.26 12.84 2.17
CA LEU A 4 -1.81 12.76 2.05
C LEU A 4 -1.20 12.91 3.44
N GLY A 5 -0.20 12.09 3.77
CA GLY A 5 0.59 12.23 4.99
C GLY A 5 2.07 12.09 4.70
N VAL A 6 2.90 12.80 5.46
CA VAL A 6 4.36 12.69 5.41
C VAL A 6 4.83 12.24 6.79
N GLY A 7 5.71 11.24 6.82
CA GLY A 7 6.33 10.73 8.05
C GLY A 7 7.84 10.64 7.90
N LEU A 8 8.58 10.96 8.96
CA LEU A 8 10.02 10.69 9.04
C LEU A 8 10.22 9.28 9.59
N ILE A 9 11.08 8.50 8.94
CA ILE A 9 11.44 7.14 9.35
C ILE A 9 12.80 7.16 10.07
N ASP A 10 13.76 7.89 9.51
CA ASP A 10 15.08 8.19 10.07
C ASP A 10 15.52 9.62 9.68
N GLU A 11 16.76 10.03 9.97
CA GLU A 11 17.24 11.41 9.73
C GLU A 11 17.14 11.84 8.27
N ASP A 12 17.32 10.92 7.31
CA ASP A 12 17.36 11.21 5.88
C ASP A 12 16.22 10.54 5.09
N THR A 13 15.47 9.65 5.74
CA THR A 13 14.40 8.88 5.09
C THR A 13 13.03 9.37 5.55
N PHE A 14 12.25 9.84 4.58
CA PHE A 14 10.85 10.17 4.76
C PHE A 14 9.97 9.27 3.90
N GLU A 15 8.72 9.12 4.30
CA GLU A 15 7.68 8.48 3.53
C GLU A 15 6.52 9.43 3.26
N ILE A 16 5.94 9.29 2.07
CA ILE A 16 4.71 9.94 1.65
C ILE A 16 3.66 8.86 1.50
N TYR A 17 2.55 8.99 2.23
CA TYR A 17 1.41 8.11 2.13
C TYR A 17 0.23 8.83 1.48
N ALA A 18 -0.38 8.17 0.49
CA ALA A 18 -1.60 8.59 -0.16
C ALA A 18 -2.63 7.46 -0.09
N GLY A 19 -3.72 7.67 0.64
CA GLY A 19 -4.73 6.63 0.76
C GLY A 19 -5.74 6.89 1.86
N GLU A 20 -6.31 5.80 2.36
CA GLU A 20 -7.34 5.82 3.39
C GLU A 20 -6.75 5.98 4.80
N TRP A 21 -7.48 6.72 5.62
CA TRP A 21 -7.21 7.00 7.02
C TRP A 21 -8.44 6.79 7.88
N LYS A 22 -8.21 6.26 9.08
CA LYS A 22 -9.21 6.05 10.13
C LYS A 22 -8.56 6.24 11.50
N HIS A 23 -9.16 7.11 12.34
CA HIS A 23 -8.65 7.43 13.68
C HIS A 23 -7.15 7.78 13.68
N ASP A 24 -6.76 8.69 12.78
CA ASP A 24 -5.38 9.17 12.61
C ASP A 24 -4.35 8.08 12.30
N ARG A 25 -4.81 6.98 11.69
CA ARG A 25 -3.97 5.89 11.22
C ARG A 25 -4.29 5.53 9.77
N ARG A 26 -3.28 5.11 9.02
CA ARG A 26 -3.42 4.45 7.71
C ARG A 26 -4.23 3.18 7.91
N ASP A 27 -5.33 3.07 7.19
CA ASP A 27 -6.32 2.01 7.37
C ASP A 27 -7.14 1.90 6.08
N GLY A 28 -7.32 0.70 5.53
CA GLY A 28 -7.94 0.49 4.22
C GLY A 28 -6.90 0.33 3.10
N PHE A 29 -7.07 1.01 1.97
CA PHE A 29 -6.14 0.91 0.84
C PHE A 29 -5.30 2.18 0.68
N GLY A 30 -4.04 2.02 0.26
CA GLY A 30 -3.17 3.16 0.03
C GLY A 30 -1.81 2.84 -0.55
N VAL A 31 -1.14 3.88 -1.01
CA VAL A 31 0.20 3.86 -1.57
C VAL A 31 1.15 4.59 -0.62
N CYS A 32 2.28 3.98 -0.32
CA CYS A 32 3.37 4.61 0.43
C CYS A 32 4.64 4.63 -0.42
N GLU A 33 5.25 5.80 -0.57
CA GLU A 33 6.51 6.00 -1.29
C GLU A 33 7.55 6.56 -0.32
N ARG A 34 8.71 5.91 -0.23
CA ARG A 34 9.84 6.31 0.60
C ARG A 34 10.86 7.06 -0.25
N SER A 35 11.60 7.98 0.38
CA SER A 35 12.68 8.73 -0.28
C SER A 35 13.83 7.85 -0.76
N ASP A 36 14.01 6.67 -0.17
CA ASP A 36 14.96 5.64 -0.63
C ASP A 36 14.52 4.96 -1.96
N GLY A 37 13.34 5.28 -2.48
CA GLY A 37 12.77 4.72 -3.71
C GLY A 37 11.91 3.47 -3.50
N THR A 38 11.80 2.97 -2.27
CA THR A 38 10.89 1.86 -1.93
C THR A 38 9.46 2.34 -2.00
N LYS A 39 8.61 1.54 -2.64
CA LYS A 39 7.17 1.83 -2.77
C LYS A 39 6.33 0.64 -2.34
N TYR A 40 5.27 0.88 -1.58
CA TYR A 40 4.26 -0.12 -1.25
C TYR A 40 2.89 0.29 -1.78
N GLU A 41 2.20 -0.65 -2.42
CA GLU A 41 0.82 -0.50 -2.88
C GLU A 41 -0.01 -1.66 -2.33
N GLY A 42 -0.99 -1.39 -1.47
CA GLY A 42 -1.82 -2.45 -0.91
C GLY A 42 -2.70 -2.05 0.26
N GLU A 43 -3.04 -3.05 1.05
CA GLU A 43 -3.89 -2.94 2.24
C GLU A 43 -3.10 -2.47 3.48
N TRP A 44 -3.77 -1.67 4.31
CA TRP A 44 -3.25 -1.07 5.52
C TRP A 44 -4.22 -1.33 6.68
N LEU A 45 -3.67 -1.59 7.85
CA LEU A 45 -4.44 -1.69 9.09
C LEU A 45 -3.66 -1.03 10.22
N ALA A 46 -4.22 0.02 10.80
CA ALA A 46 -3.64 0.74 11.93
C ALA A 46 -2.13 1.06 11.74
N ASN A 47 -1.78 1.75 10.66
CA ASN A 47 -0.42 2.13 10.25
C ASN A 47 0.50 1.02 9.76
N ARG A 48 0.05 -0.24 9.72
CA ARG A 48 0.86 -1.37 9.26
C ARG A 48 0.37 -1.92 7.93
N ARG A 49 1.29 -2.43 7.11
CA ARG A 49 0.94 -3.23 5.93
C ARG A 49 0.23 -4.49 6.39
N ASN A 50 -0.94 -4.75 5.83
CA ASN A 50 -1.77 -5.90 6.15
C ASN A 50 -2.45 -6.39 4.87
N GLY A 51 -3.11 -7.55 4.85
CA GLY A 51 -3.81 -8.02 3.65
C GLY A 51 -2.89 -8.25 2.44
N TYR A 52 -3.33 -7.93 1.22
CA TYR A 52 -2.55 -8.11 0.01
C TYR A 52 -1.91 -6.80 -0.47
N GLY A 53 -0.67 -6.89 -0.95
CA GLY A 53 0.02 -5.74 -1.53
C GLY A 53 1.32 -6.11 -2.25
N VAL A 54 1.88 -5.12 -2.93
CA VAL A 54 3.16 -5.23 -3.65
C VAL A 54 4.13 -4.19 -3.11
N THR A 55 5.32 -4.63 -2.74
CA THR A 55 6.47 -3.75 -2.51
C THR A 55 7.33 -3.73 -3.76
N TYR A 56 7.67 -2.53 -4.24
CA TYR A 56 8.62 -2.27 -5.31
C TYR A 56 9.88 -1.68 -4.70
N TYR A 57 11.03 -2.18 -5.14
CA TYR A 57 12.34 -1.76 -4.64
C TYR A 57 13.11 -0.97 -5.71
N PRO A 58 14.06 -0.12 -5.30
CA PRO A 58 14.86 0.71 -6.22
C PRO A 58 15.66 -0.09 -7.25
N ASP A 59 16.04 -1.33 -6.91
CA ASP A 59 16.75 -2.26 -7.79
C ASP A 59 15.84 -2.89 -8.88
N GLY A 60 14.56 -2.53 -8.91
CA GLY A 60 13.55 -3.07 -9.83
C GLY A 60 12.92 -4.39 -9.36
N LYS A 61 13.35 -4.94 -8.22
CA LYS A 61 12.71 -6.10 -7.60
C LYS A 61 11.30 -5.72 -7.14
N LYS A 62 10.39 -6.68 -7.19
CA LYS A 62 9.04 -6.56 -6.62
C LYS A 62 8.63 -7.78 -5.84
N GLU A 63 7.97 -7.56 -4.71
CA GLU A 63 7.46 -8.59 -3.81
C GLU A 63 5.97 -8.41 -3.57
N GLY A 64 5.18 -9.21 -4.27
CA GLY A 64 3.73 -9.23 -4.19
C GLY A 64 3.22 -10.44 -3.42
N GLY A 65 2.30 -10.22 -2.48
CA GLY A 65 1.74 -11.29 -1.67
C GLY A 65 0.98 -10.77 -0.46
N GLN A 66 0.85 -11.62 0.55
CA GLN A 66 0.11 -11.29 1.76
C GLN A 66 1.05 -10.72 2.82
N TYR A 67 0.59 -9.69 3.54
CA TYR A 67 1.23 -9.07 4.67
C TYR A 67 0.37 -9.28 5.92
N LYS A 68 1.02 -9.42 7.07
CA LYS A 68 0.38 -9.37 8.38
C LYS A 68 1.27 -8.59 9.32
N ASP A 69 0.78 -7.44 9.78
CA ASP A 69 1.49 -6.56 10.71
C ASP A 69 2.93 -6.26 10.23
N ASP A 70 3.06 -5.79 8.99
CA ASP A 70 4.31 -5.50 8.28
C ASP A 70 5.17 -6.71 7.89
N ILE A 71 4.81 -7.91 8.29
CA ILE A 71 5.53 -9.14 7.94
C ILE A 71 5.00 -9.67 6.61
N PHE A 72 5.90 -9.82 5.62
CA PHE A 72 5.58 -10.46 4.35
C PHE A 72 5.47 -11.97 4.54
N LEU A 73 4.27 -12.50 4.33
CA LEU A 73 3.98 -13.93 4.37
C LEU A 73 4.32 -14.53 3.01
N SER A 74 5.61 -14.79 2.79
CA SER A 74 6.06 -15.38 1.53
C SER A 74 5.47 -16.76 1.30
N ASP A 75 5.36 -17.11 0.03
CA ASP A 75 4.82 -18.36 -0.50
C ASP A 75 5.66 -19.62 -0.10
N SER A 76 6.71 -19.44 0.72
CA SER A 76 7.75 -20.43 1.04
C SER A 76 7.50 -21.22 2.33
N HIS A 77 6.71 -20.72 3.29
CA HIS A 77 6.56 -21.38 4.60
C HIS A 77 5.41 -22.40 4.69
N ASN A 78 4.64 -22.64 3.63
CA ASN A 78 3.43 -23.48 3.75
C ASN A 78 3.17 -24.43 2.58
N LYS A 79 4.22 -24.96 1.94
CA LYS A 79 4.10 -25.93 0.84
C LYS A 79 4.79 -27.25 1.17
N LYS A 80 4.21 -28.04 2.07
CA LYS A 80 4.59 -29.45 2.23
C LYS A 80 3.46 -30.46 2.02
N TRP A 81 2.22 -30.04 1.71
CA TRP A 81 1.08 -30.99 1.68
C TRP A 81 -0.01 -30.83 0.59
N LEU A 82 0.05 -29.91 -0.38
CA LEU A 82 -1.04 -29.75 -1.39
C LEU A 82 -0.58 -29.76 -2.86
N ASN A 83 -0.17 -30.88 -3.44
CA ASN A 83 0.20 -30.88 -4.87
C ASN A 83 -1.00 -30.70 -5.85
N GLY A 84 -2.27 -30.84 -5.40
CA GLY A 84 -3.46 -30.74 -6.28
C GLY A 84 -4.33 -29.47 -6.16
N LEU A 85 -4.38 -28.81 -5.00
CA LEU A 85 -5.20 -27.60 -4.75
C LEU A 85 -4.45 -26.27 -5.04
N ILE A 86 -3.17 -26.36 -5.43
CA ILE A 86 -2.28 -25.21 -5.62
C ILE A 86 -2.70 -24.30 -6.78
N LEU A 87 -3.24 -24.83 -7.88
CA LEU A 87 -3.55 -24.02 -9.06
C LEU A 87 -4.71 -23.05 -8.81
N ALA A 88 -5.82 -23.56 -8.28
CA ALA A 88 -6.98 -22.72 -7.94
C ALA A 88 -6.68 -21.72 -6.81
N ARG A 89 -5.80 -22.08 -5.88
CA ARG A 89 -5.33 -21.15 -4.84
C ARG A 89 -4.43 -20.06 -5.42
N LYS A 90 -3.45 -20.41 -6.26
CA LYS A 90 -2.57 -19.46 -6.95
C LYS A 90 -3.36 -18.46 -7.81
N LYS A 91 -4.43 -18.89 -8.48
CA LYS A 91 -5.30 -17.99 -9.25
C LYS A 91 -5.99 -16.96 -8.36
N ARG A 92 -6.64 -17.42 -7.29
CA ARG A 92 -7.34 -16.55 -6.33
C ARG A 92 -6.39 -15.56 -5.63
N ASP A 93 -5.21 -16.02 -5.23
CA ASP A 93 -4.24 -15.15 -4.55
C ASP A 93 -3.70 -14.06 -5.49
N LYS A 94 -3.48 -14.39 -6.78
CA LYS A 94 -3.13 -13.40 -7.81
C LYS A 94 -4.26 -12.39 -8.05
N GLU A 95 -5.51 -12.84 -8.10
CA GLU A 95 -6.68 -11.96 -8.27
C GLU A 95 -6.82 -10.97 -7.10
N LYS A 96 -6.67 -11.46 -5.86
CA LYS A 96 -6.71 -10.61 -4.66
C LYS A 96 -5.57 -9.60 -4.62
N LEU A 97 -4.37 -10.02 -5.00
CA LEU A 97 -3.22 -9.12 -5.12
C LEU A 97 -3.49 -8.00 -6.12
N ALA A 98 -3.95 -8.35 -7.33
CA ALA A 98 -4.27 -7.37 -8.37
C ALA A 98 -5.40 -6.42 -7.93
N SER A 99 -6.46 -6.95 -7.31
CA SER A 99 -7.57 -6.16 -6.78
C SER A 99 -7.11 -5.16 -5.72
N SER A 100 -6.23 -5.57 -4.80
CA SER A 100 -5.77 -4.73 -3.69
C SER A 100 -4.83 -3.63 -4.17
N VAL A 101 -3.96 -3.93 -5.14
CA VAL A 101 -3.12 -2.92 -5.82
C VAL A 101 -3.98 -1.89 -6.55
N ALA A 102 -4.99 -2.33 -7.30
CA ALA A 102 -5.90 -1.43 -8.00
C ALA A 102 -6.68 -0.53 -7.02
N ALA A 103 -7.15 -1.09 -5.91
CA ALA A 103 -7.82 -0.34 -4.86
C ALA A 103 -6.88 0.69 -4.19
N ALA A 104 -5.63 0.31 -3.92
CA ALA A 104 -4.62 1.21 -3.37
C ALA A 104 -4.32 2.40 -4.30
N GLN A 105 -4.11 2.14 -5.59
CA GLN A 105 -3.89 3.18 -6.58
C GLN A 105 -5.11 4.12 -6.69
N LYS A 106 -6.32 3.56 -6.68
CA LYS A 106 -7.56 4.36 -6.67
C LYS A 106 -7.67 5.23 -5.41
N ALA A 107 -7.35 4.67 -4.24
CA ALA A 107 -7.36 5.40 -2.98
C ALA A 107 -6.36 6.57 -2.98
N ALA A 108 -5.14 6.34 -3.50
CA ALA A 108 -4.12 7.36 -3.65
C ALA A 108 -4.54 8.48 -4.62
N GLN A 109 -5.19 8.14 -5.74
CA GLN A 109 -5.74 9.12 -6.68
C GLN A 109 -6.81 10.00 -6.01
N ILE A 110 -7.72 9.39 -5.25
CA ILE A 110 -8.76 10.12 -4.51
C ILE A 110 -8.13 11.04 -3.45
N ALA A 111 -7.11 10.58 -2.73
CA ALA A 111 -6.39 11.38 -1.75
C ALA A 111 -5.73 12.61 -2.40
N SER A 112 -5.06 12.41 -3.54
CA SER A 112 -4.40 13.47 -4.31
C SER A 112 -5.41 14.51 -4.82
N GLN A 113 -6.49 14.06 -5.47
CA GLN A 113 -7.56 14.94 -5.96
C GLN A 113 -8.16 15.81 -4.83
N LYS A 114 -8.36 15.22 -3.65
CA LYS A 114 -8.87 15.97 -2.49
C LYS A 114 -7.88 17.02 -1.99
N SER A 115 -6.59 16.70 -2.00
CA SER A 115 -5.53 17.65 -1.66
C SER A 115 -5.50 18.83 -2.65
N ASP A 116 -5.59 18.56 -3.94
CA ASP A 116 -5.58 19.61 -4.97
C ASP A 116 -6.80 20.54 -4.86
N ILE A 117 -7.98 19.96 -4.60
CA ILE A 117 -9.20 20.72 -4.33
C ILE A 117 -9.06 21.59 -3.07
N ALA A 118 -8.42 21.08 -2.02
CA ALA A 118 -8.14 21.88 -0.83
C ALA A 118 -7.21 23.05 -1.19
N ASN A 119 -6.08 22.78 -1.84
CA ASN A 119 -5.09 23.81 -2.19
C ASN A 119 -5.66 24.91 -3.11
N SER A 120 -6.50 24.55 -4.08
CA SER A 120 -7.16 25.51 -4.98
C SER A 120 -8.15 26.44 -4.28
N ARG A 121 -8.80 26.00 -3.19
CA ARG A 121 -9.73 26.81 -2.40
C ARG A 121 -9.05 27.86 -1.53
N PHE A 122 -7.75 27.72 -1.28
CA PHE A 122 -6.97 28.59 -0.38
C PHE A 122 -6.03 29.55 -1.11
N LYS A 123 -6.09 29.70 -2.44
CA LYS A 123 -5.34 30.77 -3.11
C LYS A 123 -5.85 32.13 -2.63
N PRO A 124 -5.00 32.97 -1.99
CA PRO A 124 -5.41 34.30 -1.59
C PRO A 124 -5.76 35.11 -2.84
N ILE A 125 -6.90 35.80 -2.80
CA ILE A 125 -7.28 36.77 -3.82
C ILE A 125 -6.26 37.91 -3.69
N SER A 126 -5.43 38.10 -4.72
CA SER A 126 -4.46 39.20 -4.82
C SER A 126 -5.16 40.54 -4.94
#